data_AF-A0A494WHK6-F1
#
_entry.id   AF-A0A494WHK6-F1
#
_cell.length_a   1.000
_cell.length_b   1.000
_cell.length_c   1.000
_cell.angle_alpha   90.00
_cell.angle_beta   90.00
_cell.angle_gamma   90.00
#
_symmetry.space_group_name_H-M   'P 1'
#
loop_
_entity.id
_entity.type
_entity.pdbx_description
1 polymer ?
#
loop_
_entity_poly.entity_id
_entity_poly.type
_entity_poly.pdbx_seq_one_letter_code
_entity_poly.pdbx_strand_id
1 'polypeptide(L)' 'MKDIFTDMQAKIGCQYISDLTYHKRAVWLEMKRLCLSAYPKKQLEDFSRYVFDVPYTVIQEALQKKDIMSHKRKVCAD' A
#
# COMPACT_ATOMS: atom_id res chain seq x y z
N MET A 1 -16.79 3.12 -0.52
CA MET A 1 -15.52 2.94 -1.25
C MET A 1 -14.38 3.12 -0.27
N LYS A 2 -13.38 2.25 -0.28
CA LYS A 2 -12.19 2.42 0.58
C LYS A 2 -11.19 3.32 -0.14
N ASP A 3 -10.59 4.24 0.60
CA ASP A 3 -9.63 5.20 0.06
C ASP A 3 -8.23 4.95 0.63
N ILE A 4 -7.27 4.54 -0.22
CA ILE A 4 -5.93 4.13 0.24
C ILE A 4 -5.15 5.28 0.86
N PHE A 5 -5.32 6.52 0.37
CA PHE A 5 -4.62 7.68 0.92
C PHE A 5 -5.07 7.95 2.35
N THR A 6 -6.39 7.90 2.58
CA THR A 6 -6.97 8.15 3.91
C THR A 6 -6.68 7.01 4.87
N ASP A 7 -6.76 5.76 4.41
CA ASP A 7 -6.44 4.59 5.24
C ASP A 7 -4.97 4.61 5.67
N MET A 8 -4.05 4.85 4.72
CA MET A 8 -2.62 4.95 5.01
C MET A 8 -2.29 6.13 5.94
N GLN A 9 -2.93 7.27 5.73
CA GLN A 9 -2.78 8.41 6.62
C GLN A 9 -3.21 8.05 8.05
N ALA A 10 -4.36 7.41 8.22
CA ALA A 10 -4.86 6.99 9.54
C ALA A 10 -3.97 5.91 10.18
N LYS A 11 -3.41 5.00 9.38
CA LYS A 11 -2.53 3.91 9.86
C LYS A 11 -1.16 4.43 10.31
N ILE A 12 -0.59 5.37 9.56
CA ILE A 12 0.71 5.96 9.89
C ILE A 12 0.57 7.03 10.97
N GLY A 13 -0.61 7.64 11.09
CA GLY A 13 -0.87 8.74 12.02
C GLY A 13 -0.36 10.08 11.49
N CYS A 14 -0.37 10.27 10.17
CA CYS A 14 0.03 11.54 9.55
C CYS A 14 -1.10 12.58 9.60
N GLN A 15 -0.74 13.85 9.75
CA GLN A 15 -1.70 14.95 9.72
C GLN A 15 -2.12 15.29 8.28
N TYR A 16 -1.20 15.15 7.30
CA TYR A 16 -1.48 15.41 5.89
C TYR A 16 -1.06 14.24 4.99
N ILE A 17 -1.70 14.14 3.82
CA ILE A 17 -1.34 13.16 2.77
C ILE A 17 0.09 13.39 2.28
N SER A 18 0.54 14.65 2.24
CA SER A 18 1.90 15.01 1.84
C SER A 18 2.97 14.36 2.71
N ASP A 19 2.69 14.13 4.00
CA ASP A 19 3.61 13.46 4.92
C ASP A 19 3.88 12.00 4.52
N LEU A 20 2.96 11.34 3.80
CA LEU A 20 3.14 9.96 3.35
C LEU A 20 4.41 9.81 2.50
N THR A 21 4.75 10.83 1.71
CA THR A 21 5.96 10.85 0.86
C THR A 21 7.25 10.88 1.68
N TYR A 22 7.23 11.39 2.91
CA TYR A 22 8.35 11.39 3.83
C TYR A 22 8.42 10.08 4.63
N HIS A 23 7.27 9.43 4.85
CA HIS A 23 7.15 8.19 5.60
C HIS A 23 7.14 6.92 4.72
N LYS A 24 7.86 6.91 3.58
CA LYS A 24 7.86 5.79 2.60
C LYS A 24 8.09 4.41 3.23
N ARG A 25 8.93 4.33 4.26
CA ARG A 25 9.20 3.06 4.97
C ARG A 25 8.00 2.58 5.79
N ALA A 26 7.30 3.47 6.48
CA ALA A 26 6.09 3.14 7.23
C ALA A 26 4.95 2.78 6.26
N VAL A 27 4.81 3.56 5.18
CA VAL A 27 3.90 3.28 4.06
C VAL A 27 4.14 1.86 3.55
N TRP A 28 5.38 1.52 3.22
CA TRP A 28 5.72 0.18 2.71
C TRP A 28 5.38 -0.96 3.67
N LEU A 29 5.52 -0.75 4.98
CA LEU A 29 5.15 -1.75 6.01
C LEU A 29 3.64 -1.94 6.10
N GLU A 30 2.87 -0.85 6.05
CA GLU A 30 1.41 -0.91 6.09
C GLU A 30 0.84 -1.48 4.79
N MET A 31 1.39 -1.14 3.61
CA MET A 31 1.00 -1.77 2.33
C MET A 31 1.17 -3.29 2.31
N LYS A 32 2.14 -3.82 3.07
CA LYS A 32 2.32 -5.27 3.22
C LYS A 32 1.28 -5.92 4.13
N ARG A 33 0.74 -5.16 5.07
CA ARG A 33 -0.26 -5.63 6.04
C ARG A 33 -1.68 -5.46 5.51
N LEU A 34 -1.90 -4.43 4.70
CA LEU A 34 -3.19 -4.10 4.09
C LEU A 34 -3.52 -5.05 2.92
N CYS A 35 -4.81 -5.36 2.78
CA CYS A 35 -5.35 -6.02 1.60
C CYS A 35 -5.43 -5.01 0.45
N LEU A 36 -4.36 -4.85 -0.34
CA LEU A 36 -4.34 -3.91 -1.49
C LEU A 36 -5.42 -4.25 -2.53
N SER A 37 -5.82 -5.52 -2.64
CA SER A 37 -6.92 -5.97 -3.51
C SER A 37 -8.29 -5.38 -3.14
N ALA A 38 -8.46 -4.81 -1.94
CA ALA A 38 -9.71 -4.17 -1.52
C ALA A 38 -9.87 -2.73 -2.08
N TYR A 39 -8.86 -2.22 -2.79
CA TYR A 39 -8.86 -0.88 -3.37
C TYR A 39 -8.84 -0.96 -4.90
N PRO A 40 -9.45 0.01 -5.61
CA PRO A 40 -9.44 0.02 -7.07
C PRO A 40 -8.02 0.22 -7.61
N LYS A 41 -7.68 -0.51 -8.68
CA LYS A 41 -6.33 -0.50 -9.28
C LYS A 41 -5.85 0.91 -9.68
N LYS A 42 -6.74 1.75 -10.19
CA LYS A 42 -6.42 3.15 -10.55
C LYS A 42 -5.88 3.93 -9.35
N GLN A 43 -6.53 3.76 -8.20
CA GLN A 43 -6.14 4.45 -6.98
C GLN A 43 -4.81 3.92 -6.43
N LEU A 44 -4.54 2.62 -6.55
CA LEU A 44 -3.24 2.04 -6.22
C LEU A 44 -2.13 2.59 -7.12
N GLU A 45 -2.41 2.78 -8.41
CA GLU A 45 -1.50 3.39 -9.38
C GLU A 45 -1.17 4.84 -9.01
N ASP A 46 -2.20 5.67 -8.79
CA ASP A 46 -2.03 7.07 -8.36
C ASP A 46 -1.25 7.17 -7.03
N PHE A 47 -1.57 6.30 -6.07
CA PHE A 47 -0.88 6.24 -4.78
C PHE A 47 0.59 5.84 -4.91
N SER A 48 0.88 4.82 -5.72
CA SER A 48 2.25 4.33 -5.92
C SER A 48 3.15 5.39 -6.53
N ARG A 49 2.66 6.13 -7.54
CA ARG A 49 3.38 7.25 -8.15
C ARG A 49 3.55 8.38 -7.16
N TYR A 50 2.51 8.71 -6.40
CA TYR A 50 2.59 9.80 -5.43
C TYR A 50 3.64 9.56 -4.33
N VAL A 51 3.68 8.36 -3.74
CA VAL A 51 4.55 8.09 -2.59
C VAL A 51 5.94 7.58 -2.99
N PHE A 52 6.00 6.70 -4.00
CA PHE A 52 7.22 5.99 -4.36
C PHE A 52 7.81 6.45 -5.70
N ASP A 53 7.11 7.29 -6.46
CA ASP A 53 7.53 7.73 -7.80
C ASP A 53 7.71 6.57 -8.79
N VAL A 54 7.02 5.45 -8.56
CA VAL A 54 7.07 4.25 -9.41
C VAL A 54 5.66 3.73 -9.68
N PRO A 55 5.45 3.02 -10.81
CA PRO A 55 4.16 2.41 -11.09
C PRO A 55 3.81 1.30 -10.10
N TYR A 56 2.51 1.07 -9.91
CA TYR A 56 2.01 0.09 -8.96
C TYR A 56 2.44 -1.34 -9.31
N THR A 57 2.71 -1.62 -10.58
CA THR A 57 3.24 -2.93 -11.02
C THR A 57 4.56 -3.29 -10.32
N VAL A 58 5.49 -2.33 -10.20
CA VAL A 58 6.78 -2.54 -9.52
C VAL A 58 6.58 -2.82 -8.04
N ILE A 59 5.67 -2.08 -7.40
CA ILE A 59 5.28 -2.28 -6.01
C ILE A 59 4.66 -3.67 -5.82
N GLN A 60 3.73 -4.06 -6.70
CA GLN A 60 3.06 -5.35 -6.67
C GLN A 60 4.06 -6.52 -6.80
N GLU A 61 4.99 -6.43 -7.76
CA GLU A 61 6.04 -7.45 -7.93
C GLU A 61 6.96 -7.54 -6.70
N ALA A 62 7.33 -6.40 -6.11
CA ALA A 62 8.17 -6.36 -4.93
C ALA A 62 7.45 -6.88 -3.66
N LEU A 63 6.12 -6.76 -3.59
CA LEU A 63 5.29 -7.38 -2.57
C LEU A 63 5.20 -8.90 -2.79
N GLN A 64 5.01 -9.34 -4.04
CA GLN A 64 4.93 -10.76 -4.41
C GLN A 64 6.26 -11.51 -4.19
N LYS A 65 7.40 -10.88 -4.46
CA LYS A 65 8.74 -11.47 -4.26
C LYS A 65 9.04 -11.89 -2.81
N LYS A 66 8.33 -11.34 -1.82
CA LYS A 66 8.50 -11.73 -0.40
C LYS A 66 7.54 -12.85 0.06
N ASP A 67 6.47 -13.13 -0.68
CA ASP A 67 5.50 -14.20 -0.34
C ASP A 67 6.10 -15.61 -0.50
N ILE A 68 7.18 -15.76 -1.28
CA ILE A 68 7.82 -17.06 -1.56
C ILE A 68 8.55 -17.61 -0.31
N MET A 69 8.81 -16.79 0.73
CA MET A 69 9.55 -17.21 1.92
C MET A 69 8.73 -17.36 3.20
N SER A 70 7.43 -17.03 3.24
CA SER A 70 6.62 -17.23 4.46
C SER A 70 5.13 -17.38 4.15
N HIS A 71 4.58 -18.53 4.54
CA HIS A 71 3.18 -18.90 4.44
C HIS A 71 2.20 -17.84 5.00
N LYS A 72 0.99 -17.84 4.41
CA LYS A 72 -0.28 -17.30 4.92
C LYS A 72 -0.55 -15.83 4.58
N ARG A 73 -0.91 -15.56 3.32
CA ARG A 73 -1.87 -14.48 3.05
C ARG A 73 -3.17 -14.82 3.76
N LYS A 74 -3.57 -13.94 4.68
CA LYS A 74 -4.95 -13.82 5.12
C LYS A 74 -5.76 -13.59 3.84
N VAL A 75 -6.45 -14.63 3.36
CA VAL A 75 -7.51 -14.50 2.36
C VAL A 75 -8.41 -13.41 2.89
N CYS A 76 -8.51 -12.30 2.15
CA CYS A 76 -9.46 -11.25 2.45
C CYS A 76 -10.83 -11.91 2.18
N ALA A 77 -11.43 -12.46 3.22
CA ALA A 77 -12.77 -13.04 3.19
C ALA A 77 -13.77 -11.92 2.93
N ASP A 78 -14.66 -12.16 1.96
CA ASP A 78 -16.02 -11.63 2.00
C ASP A 78 -16.83 -12.52 2.96
#